data_AF-E0XJD8-F1
#
_entry.id   AF-E0XJD8-F1
#
_cell.length_a   1.000
_cell.length_b   1.000
_cell.length_c   1.000
_cell.angle_alpha   90.00
_cell.angle_beta   90.00
_cell.angle_gamma   90.00
#
_symmetry.space_group_name_H-M   'P 1'
#
loop_
_entity.id
_entity.type
_entity.pdbx_description
1 polymer ?
#
loop_
_entity_poly.entity_id
_entity_poly.type
_entity_poly.pdbx_seq_one_letter_code
_entity_poly.pdbx_strand_id
1 'polypeptide(L)'
;MGNCLHPAELSPSTQNSSQLNSEDLWNFSYDGNDSFPDVDYDANLEAAAPCHSCNLLDDSALPFFILVSVLGILASGIVLFMFFRPLFHWQLCPGWPVLAQLAVGSALFSIVVPILAPGLGNTRSSALCSLGYCVWYGSAFAQALLLGCHASLGPKLGAGQVPGLTLGLSVGLWGVAALLTLPITLASGASGGLCTPVYSMELKALQATHAVACLAIFVLLPLGLFGAKGLKKALGMGPGPWMNILWAWFIFWWPHGVVLGLDFLVRSKLLLLSTCLAQQALDLLLNLAEALAILHCVATPLLLALFCHQATRTLLPSLPLPEGWSSHLDTLGSKS
;
A
#
# COMPACT_ATOMS: atom_id res chain seq x y z
N MET A 1 12.93 11.60 13.63
CA MET A 1 12.77 12.79 12.77
C MET A 1 14.16 13.38 12.56
N GLY A 2 14.86 12.92 11.52
CA GLY A 2 16.20 13.41 11.18
C GLY A 2 16.11 14.76 10.47
N ASN A 3 16.85 15.75 10.94
CA ASN A 3 16.80 17.13 10.50
C ASN A 3 17.59 17.27 9.18
N CYS A 4 16.91 17.20 8.03
CA CYS A 4 17.50 17.51 6.72
C CYS A 4 17.08 18.91 6.21
N LEU A 5 16.53 19.73 7.10
CA LEU A 5 16.21 21.13 6.82
C LEU A 5 17.44 22.01 7.09
N HIS A 6 18.52 21.84 6.33
CA HIS A 6 19.46 22.92 6.01
C HIS A 6 20.30 22.50 4.78
N PRO A 7 20.37 23.32 3.73
CA PRO A 7 21.49 23.26 2.80
C PRO A 7 22.76 23.42 3.63
N ALA A 8 23.73 22.51 3.49
CA ALA A 8 25.02 22.66 4.13
C ALA A 8 25.64 23.98 3.64
N GLU A 9 25.74 24.97 4.53
CA GLU A 9 26.62 26.11 4.29
C GLU A 9 28.03 25.54 4.09
N LEU A 10 28.59 25.80 2.92
CA LEU A 10 29.99 25.54 2.63
C LEU A 10 30.81 26.38 3.61
N SER A 11 31.52 25.74 4.53
CA SER A 11 32.56 26.37 5.33
C SER A 11 33.84 25.55 5.26
N PRO A 12 35.00 26.22 5.23
CA PRO A 12 36.13 25.83 4.40
C PRO A 12 36.94 24.70 5.02
N SER A 13 37.27 23.69 4.22
CA SER A 13 38.20 22.65 4.62
C SER A 13 39.63 23.19 4.64
N THR A 14 40.19 23.23 5.85
CA THR A 14 41.61 23.45 6.10
C THR A 14 42.43 22.25 5.62
N GLN A 15 43.17 22.48 4.53
CA GLN A 15 44.47 21.91 4.11
C GLN A 15 44.74 20.39 3.95
N ASN A 16 45.37 20.14 2.78
CA ASN A 16 46.31 19.09 2.38
C ASN A 16 45.68 17.74 1.97
N SER A 17 45.71 17.35 0.69
CA SER A 17 46.95 17.00 -0.02
C SER A 17 46.75 16.83 -1.54
N SER A 18 47.87 16.98 -2.25
CA SER A 18 48.19 16.64 -3.65
C SER A 18 47.89 17.68 -4.74
N GLN A 19 48.99 18.35 -5.12
CA GLN A 19 49.18 19.18 -6.30
C GLN A 19 48.76 18.45 -7.57
N LEU A 20 48.01 19.14 -8.43
CA LEU A 20 48.06 18.96 -9.88
C LEU A 20 47.98 20.35 -10.52
N ASN A 21 49.15 20.82 -10.96
CA ASN A 21 49.35 22.06 -11.70
C ASN A 21 48.43 22.11 -12.92
N SER A 22 47.65 23.18 -13.02
CA SER A 22 46.98 23.62 -14.24
C SER A 22 47.30 25.09 -14.52
N GLU A 23 48.56 25.45 -14.26
CA GLU A 23 49.19 26.66 -14.79
C GLU A 23 49.80 26.27 -16.15
N ASP A 24 48.98 26.24 -17.21
CA ASP A 24 49.40 26.29 -18.62
C ASP A 24 48.19 25.99 -19.52
N LEU A 25 47.25 26.93 -19.72
CA LEU A 25 46.48 26.92 -20.98
C LEU A 25 45.72 28.19 -21.38
N TRP A 26 46.02 29.41 -20.91
CA TRP A 26 45.31 30.58 -21.46
C TRP A 26 46.20 31.81 -21.60
N ASN A 27 47.10 31.74 -22.57
CA ASN A 27 47.75 32.92 -23.13
C ASN A 27 47.29 33.11 -24.58
N PHE A 28 46.15 33.77 -24.77
CA PHE A 28 45.82 34.45 -26.02
C PHE A 28 45.08 35.74 -25.70
N SER A 29 45.81 36.85 -25.91
CA SER A 29 45.28 38.18 -26.08
C SER A 29 44.39 38.22 -27.33
N TYR A 30 43.15 38.68 -27.18
CA TYR A 30 42.48 39.49 -28.20
C TYR A 30 41.48 40.44 -27.53
N ASP A 31 41.69 41.72 -27.82
CA ASP A 31 40.81 42.83 -27.53
C ASP A 31 39.59 42.72 -28.47
N GLY A 32 38.37 42.75 -27.93
CA GLY A 32 37.15 42.50 -28.70
C GLY A 32 35.88 42.71 -27.88
N ASN A 33 35.35 43.92 -27.95
CA ASN A 33 34.04 44.32 -27.43
C ASN A 33 32.92 43.58 -28.19
N ASP A 34 32.37 42.53 -27.60
CA ASP A 34 31.07 41.95 -27.97
C ASP A 34 30.30 41.55 -26.71
N SER A 35 29.14 42.16 -26.54
CA SER A 35 28.16 41.83 -25.50
C SER A 35 27.53 40.46 -25.81
N PHE A 36 28.08 39.40 -25.22
CA PHE A 36 27.42 38.11 -25.14
C PHE A 36 26.33 38.16 -24.07
N PRO A 37 25.15 37.54 -24.27
CA PRO A 37 24.25 37.31 -23.16
C PRO A 37 24.96 36.37 -22.18
N ASP A 38 24.97 36.71 -20.89
CA ASP A 38 25.34 35.79 -19.80
C ASP A 38 24.43 34.57 -19.94
N VAL A 39 24.90 33.55 -20.65
CA VAL A 39 24.33 32.22 -20.59
C VAL A 39 24.82 31.66 -19.28
N ASP A 40 23.91 31.62 -18.31
CA ASP A 40 24.13 31.14 -16.96
C ASP A 40 24.54 29.65 -17.00
N TYR A 41 25.84 29.41 -17.17
CA TYR A 41 26.41 28.06 -17.24
C TYR A 41 26.30 27.33 -15.89
N ASP A 42 26.13 28.06 -14.78
CA ASP A 42 25.95 27.51 -13.44
C ASP A 42 24.58 26.82 -13.29
N ALA A 43 23.51 27.37 -13.88
CA ALA A 43 22.19 26.75 -13.87
C ALA A 43 22.15 25.38 -14.59
N ASN A 44 23.01 25.18 -15.61
CA ASN A 44 23.13 23.91 -16.32
C ASN A 44 24.10 22.93 -15.63
N LEU A 45 25.05 23.42 -14.83
CA LEU A 45 25.96 22.60 -14.04
C LEU A 45 25.31 22.08 -12.76
N GLU A 46 24.42 22.85 -12.12
CA GLU A 46 23.54 22.36 -11.05
C GLU A 46 22.56 21.28 -11.55
N ALA A 47 22.16 21.33 -12.82
CA ALA A 47 21.37 20.27 -13.45
C ALA A 47 22.19 18.99 -13.78
N ALA A 48 23.52 19.07 -13.75
CA ALA A 48 24.43 17.96 -14.02
C ALA A 48 24.96 17.28 -12.74
N ALA A 49 24.79 17.89 -11.56
CA ALA A 49 25.09 17.27 -10.29
C ALA A 49 24.02 16.20 -9.93
N PRO A 50 24.41 15.03 -9.40
CA PRO A 50 23.44 14.03 -8.99
C PRO A 50 22.54 14.59 -7.86
N CYS A 51 21.24 14.71 -8.14
CA CYS A 51 20.25 15.11 -7.15
C CYS A 51 20.31 14.22 -5.90
N HIS A 52 20.61 14.81 -4.75
CA HIS A 52 20.57 14.13 -3.47
C HIS A 52 19.20 14.29 -2.84
N SER A 53 18.44 13.19 -2.78
CA SER A 53 17.17 13.11 -2.07
C SER A 53 17.40 12.47 -0.68
N CYS A 54 16.93 13.12 0.37
CA CYS A 54 16.90 12.51 1.70
C CYS A 54 15.77 11.48 1.80
N ASN A 55 16.06 10.27 2.27
CA ASN A 55 15.05 9.25 2.53
C ASN A 55 14.32 9.54 3.84
N LEU A 56 13.00 9.68 3.79
CA LEU A 56 12.17 9.91 4.98
C LEU A 56 11.97 8.63 5.80
N LEU A 57 11.96 7.46 5.15
CA LEU A 57 11.97 6.15 5.80
C LEU A 57 13.40 5.62 5.85
N ASP A 58 14.25 6.30 6.61
CA ASP A 58 15.60 5.86 6.95
C ASP A 58 15.61 5.02 8.24
N ASP A 59 16.79 4.72 8.77
CA ASP A 59 16.95 3.97 10.03
C ASP A 59 16.23 4.64 11.22
N SER A 60 16.00 5.96 11.17
CA SER A 60 15.26 6.71 12.19
C SER A 60 13.76 6.39 12.21
N ALA A 61 13.23 5.81 11.14
CA ALA A 61 11.82 5.42 11.04
C ALA A 61 11.52 4.07 11.70
N LEU A 62 12.53 3.32 12.17
CA LEU A 62 12.33 2.00 12.79
C LEU A 62 11.20 1.93 13.85
N PRO A 63 11.06 2.90 14.78
CA PRO A 63 9.96 2.89 15.76
C PRO A 63 8.57 2.90 15.11
N PHE A 64 8.41 3.59 13.97
CA PHE A 64 7.15 3.62 13.22
C PHE A 64 6.80 2.23 12.67
N PHE A 65 7.75 1.54 12.04
CA PHE A 65 7.55 0.18 11.53
C PHE A 65 7.16 -0.80 12.65
N ILE A 66 7.85 -0.77 13.79
CA ILE A 66 7.57 -1.65 14.93
C ILE A 66 6.18 -1.36 15.50
N LEU A 67 5.84 -0.09 15.72
CA LEU A 67 4.55 0.31 16.30
C LEU A 67 3.39 -0.13 15.41
N VAL A 68 3.47 0.15 14.10
CA VAL A 68 2.42 -0.22 13.14
C VAL A 68 2.30 -1.74 13.03
N SER A 69 3.42 -2.47 13.04
CA SER A 69 3.41 -3.93 13.05
C SER A 69 2.69 -4.51 14.27
N VAL A 70 3.02 -4.05 15.48
CA VAL A 70 2.40 -4.53 16.72
C VAL A 70 0.91 -4.22 16.75
N LEU A 71 0.51 -2.99 16.40
CA LEU A 71 -0.90 -2.60 16.34
C LEU A 71 -1.66 -3.41 15.29
N GLY A 72 -1.06 -3.63 14.12
CA GLY A 72 -1.68 -4.39 13.03
C GLY A 72 -1.89 -5.86 13.39
N ILE A 73 -0.92 -6.50 14.06
CA ILE A 73 -1.03 -7.87 14.57
C ILE A 73 -2.14 -7.97 15.62
N LEU A 74 -2.15 -7.07 16.61
CA LEU A 74 -3.16 -7.07 17.67
C LEU A 74 -4.56 -6.85 17.11
N ALA A 75 -4.75 -5.83 16.27
CA ALA A 75 -6.05 -5.52 15.68
C ALA A 75 -6.56 -6.67 14.78
N SER A 76 -5.68 -7.22 13.93
CA SER A 76 -6.04 -8.35 13.07
C SER A 76 -6.34 -9.61 13.89
N GLY A 77 -5.56 -9.89 14.93
CA GLY A 77 -5.78 -11.01 15.84
C GLY A 77 -7.12 -10.93 16.58
N ILE A 78 -7.49 -9.74 17.06
CA ILE A 78 -8.79 -9.51 17.70
C ILE A 78 -9.92 -9.77 16.69
N VAL A 79 -9.84 -9.22 15.48
CA VAL A 79 -10.88 -9.40 14.46
C VAL A 79 -11.02 -10.86 14.04
N LEU A 80 -9.91 -11.57 13.82
CA LEU A 80 -9.92 -13.00 13.52
C LEU A 80 -10.53 -13.81 14.67
N PHE A 81 -10.18 -13.48 15.91
CA PHE A 81 -10.77 -14.12 17.09
C PHE A 81 -12.29 -13.90 17.16
N MET A 82 -12.78 -12.70 16.83
CA MET A 82 -14.20 -12.39 16.77
C MET A 82 -14.93 -13.18 15.66
N PHE A 83 -14.29 -13.40 14.50
CA PHE A 83 -14.86 -14.23 13.44
C PHE A 83 -14.89 -15.72 13.76
N PHE A 84 -13.82 -16.27 14.34
CA PHE A 84 -13.73 -17.71 14.59
C PHE A 84 -14.44 -18.16 15.85
N ARG A 85 -14.60 -17.28 16.84
CA ARG A 85 -15.25 -17.67 18.09
C ARG A 85 -16.79 -17.54 17.96
N PRO A 86 -17.55 -18.64 18.19
CA PRO A 86 -18.99 -18.68 17.93
C PRO A 86 -19.82 -17.74 18.82
N LEU A 87 -19.26 -17.25 19.93
CA LEU A 87 -19.96 -16.37 20.87
C LEU A 87 -20.23 -14.96 20.31
N PHE A 88 -19.40 -14.48 19.37
CA PHE A 88 -19.46 -13.08 18.94
C PHE A 88 -20.43 -12.80 17.81
N HIS A 89 -21.15 -13.80 17.29
CA HIS A 89 -22.16 -13.65 16.24
C HIS A 89 -21.67 -12.97 14.94
N TRP A 90 -20.38 -12.62 14.83
CA TRP A 90 -19.79 -11.99 13.64
C TRP A 90 -19.69 -12.94 12.45
N GLN A 91 -19.88 -14.25 12.67
CA GLN A 91 -20.12 -15.24 11.62
C GLN A 91 -21.41 -14.96 10.83
N LEU A 92 -22.35 -14.19 11.40
CA LEU A 92 -23.56 -13.73 10.72
C LEU A 92 -23.32 -12.53 9.81
N CYS A 93 -22.10 -11.95 9.80
CA CYS A 93 -21.78 -10.86 8.89
C CYS A 93 -21.82 -11.36 7.43
N PRO A 94 -22.50 -10.64 6.53
CA PRO A 94 -22.54 -11.01 5.12
C PRO A 94 -21.12 -11.13 4.55
N GLY A 95 -20.81 -12.29 3.96
CA GLY A 95 -19.49 -12.52 3.36
C GLY A 95 -18.34 -12.70 4.37
N TRP A 96 -18.62 -13.10 5.62
CA TRP A 96 -17.59 -13.27 6.66
C TRP A 96 -16.32 -14.04 6.24
N PRO A 97 -16.34 -15.08 5.37
CA PRO A 97 -15.11 -15.76 4.98
C PRO A 97 -14.14 -14.85 4.21
N VAL A 98 -14.68 -13.95 3.38
CA VAL A 98 -13.88 -12.95 2.65
C VAL A 98 -13.33 -11.90 3.62
N LEU A 99 -14.15 -11.46 4.58
CA LEU A 99 -13.74 -10.51 5.63
C LEU A 99 -12.61 -11.08 6.50
N ALA A 100 -12.70 -12.37 6.86
CA ALA A 100 -11.65 -13.06 7.59
C ALA A 100 -10.34 -13.09 6.78
N GLN A 101 -10.39 -13.34 5.47
CA GLN A 101 -9.20 -13.29 4.63
C GLN A 101 -8.57 -11.90 4.51
N LEU A 102 -9.38 -10.82 4.52
CA LEU A 102 -8.85 -9.45 4.59
C LEU A 102 -8.05 -9.21 5.88
N ALA A 103 -8.55 -9.73 7.01
CA ALA A 103 -7.83 -9.68 8.29
C ALA A 103 -6.56 -10.56 8.28
N VAL A 104 -6.59 -11.73 7.65
CA VAL A 104 -5.38 -12.58 7.44
C VAL A 104 -4.34 -11.82 6.63
N GLY A 105 -4.72 -11.15 5.54
CA GLY A 105 -3.79 -10.32 4.77
C GLY A 105 -3.15 -9.22 5.62
N SER A 106 -3.93 -8.60 6.51
CA SER A 106 -3.45 -7.51 7.37
C SER A 106 -2.46 -8.02 8.41
N ALA A 107 -2.71 -9.20 8.97
CA ALA A 107 -1.80 -9.88 9.87
C ALA A 107 -0.48 -10.27 9.17
N LEU A 108 -0.56 -10.90 7.99
CA LEU A 108 0.62 -11.30 7.20
C LEU A 108 1.48 -10.09 6.84
N PHE A 109 0.85 -9.00 6.40
CA PHE A 109 1.53 -7.74 6.15
C PHE A 109 2.22 -7.23 7.42
N SER A 110 1.49 -7.16 8.54
CA SER A 110 2.04 -6.62 9.79
C SER A 110 3.25 -7.41 10.30
N ILE A 111 3.26 -8.73 10.10
CA ILE A 111 4.40 -9.60 10.48
C ILE A 111 5.66 -9.27 9.66
N VAL A 112 5.51 -8.90 8.40
CA VAL A 112 6.64 -8.69 7.49
C VAL A 112 7.22 -7.28 7.53
N VAL A 113 6.44 -6.30 8.00
CA VAL A 113 6.85 -4.88 8.12
C VAL A 113 8.19 -4.71 8.85
N PRO A 114 8.46 -5.33 10.02
CA PRO A 114 9.75 -5.19 10.71
C PRO A 114 10.93 -5.83 9.97
N ILE A 115 10.68 -6.86 9.15
CA ILE A 115 11.72 -7.54 8.36
C ILE A 115 12.27 -6.57 7.31
N LEU A 116 11.38 -5.75 6.73
CA LEU A 116 11.66 -4.80 5.67
C LEU A 116 12.05 -3.41 6.20
N ALA A 117 11.83 -3.15 7.50
CA ALA A 117 12.13 -1.88 8.14
C ALA A 117 13.64 -1.55 8.11
N PRO A 118 14.05 -0.34 7.70
CA PRO A 118 15.42 0.14 7.92
C PRO A 118 15.82 0.12 9.40
N GLY A 119 17.11 0.05 9.72
CA GLY A 119 17.63 0.12 11.09
C GLY A 119 17.70 -1.20 11.88
N LEU A 120 17.05 -2.29 11.42
CA LEU A 120 17.13 -3.61 12.09
C LEU A 120 18.39 -4.41 11.66
N GLY A 121 19.58 -3.96 12.09
CA GLY A 121 20.84 -4.74 12.15
C GLY A 121 21.48 -5.20 10.82
N ASN A 122 22.82 -5.27 10.81
CA ASN A 122 23.60 -5.70 9.63
C ASN A 122 23.62 -7.22 9.50
N THR A 123 22.70 -7.78 8.69
CA THR A 123 22.86 -8.97 7.81
C THR A 123 21.50 -9.56 7.43
N ARG A 124 20.74 -8.88 6.56
CA ARG A 124 19.58 -9.49 5.93
C ARG A 124 20.02 -10.37 4.77
N SER A 125 19.53 -11.60 4.70
CA SER A 125 19.72 -12.42 3.51
C SER A 125 18.85 -11.90 2.38
N SER A 126 19.33 -11.99 1.14
CA SER A 126 18.55 -11.63 -0.04
C SER A 126 17.22 -12.40 -0.11
N ALA A 127 17.23 -13.66 0.35
CA ALA A 127 16.03 -14.50 0.45
C ALA A 127 14.99 -13.94 1.42
N LEU A 128 15.41 -13.40 2.58
CA LEU A 128 14.48 -12.77 3.54
C LEU A 128 13.88 -11.48 2.99
N CYS A 129 14.67 -10.65 2.28
CA CYS A 129 14.14 -9.47 1.60
C CYS A 129 13.14 -9.84 0.50
N SER A 130 13.48 -10.85 -0.31
CA SER A 130 12.61 -11.34 -1.39
C SER A 130 11.29 -11.90 -0.87
N LEU A 131 11.36 -12.74 0.18
CA LEU A 131 10.17 -13.24 0.87
C LEU A 131 9.39 -12.09 1.51
N GLY A 132 10.10 -11.10 2.04
CA GLY A 132 9.53 -9.90 2.64
C GLY A 132 8.63 -9.16 1.67
N TYR A 133 9.18 -8.78 0.51
CA TYR A 133 8.42 -8.13 -0.56
C TYR A 133 7.31 -9.02 -1.14
N CYS A 134 7.51 -10.34 -1.17
CA CYS A 134 6.49 -11.30 -1.58
C CYS A 134 5.25 -11.20 -0.69
N VAL A 135 5.45 -11.27 0.62
CA VAL A 135 4.36 -11.22 1.60
C VAL A 135 3.76 -9.82 1.67
N TRP A 136 4.58 -8.77 1.60
CA TRP A 136 4.13 -7.37 1.56
C TRP A 136 3.15 -7.16 0.42
N TYR A 137 3.61 -7.23 -0.83
CA TYR A 137 2.76 -6.93 -1.98
C TYR A 137 1.70 -8.01 -2.21
N GLY A 138 1.97 -9.26 -1.82
CA GLY A 138 1.07 -10.38 -2.06
C GLY A 138 -0.17 -10.30 -1.18
N SER A 139 0.00 -9.95 0.09
CA SER A 139 -1.12 -9.68 0.99
C SER A 139 -1.94 -8.47 0.53
N ALA A 140 -1.28 -7.39 0.09
CA ALA A 140 -1.94 -6.19 -0.42
C ALA A 140 -2.75 -6.45 -1.70
N PHE A 141 -2.17 -7.16 -2.68
CA PHE A 141 -2.86 -7.55 -3.91
C PHE A 141 -4.03 -8.49 -3.62
N ALA A 142 -3.85 -9.47 -2.73
CA ALA A 142 -4.93 -10.37 -2.33
C ALA A 142 -6.10 -9.57 -1.73
N GLN A 143 -5.82 -8.61 -0.83
CA GLN A 143 -6.85 -7.75 -0.24
C GLN A 143 -7.58 -6.90 -1.27
N ALA A 144 -6.87 -6.25 -2.18
CA ALA A 144 -7.47 -5.44 -3.25
C ALA A 144 -8.40 -6.28 -4.14
N LEU A 145 -7.93 -7.46 -4.55
CA LEU A 145 -8.70 -8.40 -5.37
C LEU A 145 -9.93 -8.92 -4.63
N LEU A 146 -9.80 -9.28 -3.35
CA LEU A 146 -10.92 -9.71 -2.51
C LEU A 146 -11.96 -8.59 -2.36
N LEU A 147 -11.55 -7.34 -2.16
CA LEU A 147 -12.45 -6.18 -2.10
C LEU A 147 -13.18 -5.94 -3.42
N GLY A 148 -12.47 -5.98 -4.54
CA GLY A 148 -13.06 -5.83 -5.88
C GLY A 148 -14.04 -6.96 -6.22
N CYS A 149 -13.68 -8.19 -5.86
CA CYS A 149 -14.54 -9.37 -6.00
C CYS A 149 -15.80 -9.26 -5.12
N HIS A 150 -15.63 -8.88 -3.84
CA HIS A 150 -16.74 -8.70 -2.91
C HIS A 150 -17.70 -7.58 -3.37
N ALA A 151 -17.18 -6.50 -3.92
CA ALA A 151 -18.01 -5.41 -4.45
C ALA A 151 -18.81 -5.81 -5.70
N SER A 152 -18.20 -6.59 -6.60
CA SER A 152 -18.83 -6.99 -7.87
C SER A 152 -19.82 -8.15 -7.70
N LEU A 153 -19.49 -9.12 -6.84
CA LEU A 153 -20.26 -10.35 -6.65
C LEU A 153 -21.09 -10.38 -5.35
N GLY A 154 -20.87 -9.46 -4.41
CA GLY A 154 -21.56 -9.41 -3.12
C GLY A 154 -23.08 -9.56 -3.19
N PRO A 155 -23.80 -8.80 -4.07
CA PRO A 155 -25.25 -8.94 -4.24
C PRO A 155 -25.71 -10.31 -4.75
N LYS A 156 -24.83 -11.05 -5.45
CA LYS A 156 -25.14 -12.38 -6.04
C LYS A 156 -24.74 -13.53 -5.13
N LEU A 157 -23.70 -13.35 -4.30
CA LEU A 157 -23.19 -14.38 -3.39
C LEU A 157 -24.11 -14.62 -2.18
N GLY A 158 -24.96 -13.66 -1.81
CA GLY A 158 -25.92 -13.81 -0.70
C GLY A 158 -27.17 -14.66 -1.00
N ALA A 159 -27.47 -14.93 -2.27
CA ALA A 159 -28.75 -15.55 -2.67
C ALA A 159 -28.71 -17.07 -2.92
N GLY A 160 -27.57 -17.75 -2.72
CA GLY A 160 -27.44 -19.18 -3.01
C GLY A 160 -26.04 -19.74 -2.78
N GLN A 161 -25.42 -19.37 -1.66
CA GLN A 161 -24.01 -19.60 -1.42
C GLN A 161 -23.66 -21.10 -1.35
N VAL A 162 -22.88 -21.60 -2.32
CA VAL A 162 -22.17 -22.88 -2.20
C VAL A 162 -20.82 -22.58 -1.52
N PRO A 163 -20.57 -23.09 -0.29
CA PRO A 163 -19.36 -22.76 0.46
C PRO A 163 -18.07 -23.09 -0.30
N GLY A 164 -18.05 -24.19 -1.06
CA GLY A 164 -16.89 -24.62 -1.85
C GLY A 164 -16.50 -23.65 -2.97
N LEU A 165 -17.46 -23.02 -3.65
CA LEU A 165 -17.19 -22.06 -4.72
C LEU A 165 -16.58 -20.76 -4.17
N THR A 166 -17.07 -20.30 -3.02
CA THR A 166 -16.55 -19.08 -2.37
C THR A 166 -15.10 -19.32 -1.90
N LEU A 167 -14.84 -20.48 -1.30
CA LEU A 167 -13.49 -20.85 -0.88
C LEU A 167 -12.54 -20.98 -2.09
N GLY A 168 -12.94 -21.71 -3.13
CA GLY A 168 -12.14 -21.87 -4.35
C GLY A 168 -11.81 -20.55 -5.04
N LEU A 169 -12.78 -19.65 -5.17
CA LEU A 169 -12.58 -18.31 -5.73
C LEU A 169 -11.55 -17.53 -4.91
N SER A 170 -11.72 -17.51 -3.59
CA SER A 170 -10.86 -16.75 -2.70
C SER A 170 -9.41 -17.27 -2.69
N VAL A 171 -9.22 -18.60 -2.64
CA VAL A 171 -7.90 -19.24 -2.79
C VAL A 171 -7.29 -18.90 -4.16
N GLY A 172 -8.10 -18.90 -5.22
CA GLY A 172 -7.68 -18.47 -6.55
C GLY A 172 -7.16 -17.03 -6.58
N LEU A 173 -7.83 -16.10 -5.88
CA LEU A 173 -7.39 -14.71 -5.78
C LEU A 173 -6.05 -14.57 -5.04
N TRP A 174 -5.83 -15.36 -3.99
CA TRP A 174 -4.51 -15.45 -3.33
C TRP A 174 -3.43 -15.99 -4.27
N GLY A 175 -3.76 -16.99 -5.09
CA GLY A 175 -2.86 -17.52 -6.12
C GLY A 175 -2.50 -16.45 -7.17
N VAL A 176 -3.48 -15.70 -7.67
CA VAL A 176 -3.25 -14.58 -8.60
C VAL A 176 -2.39 -13.51 -7.94
N ALA A 177 -2.66 -13.15 -6.69
CA ALA A 177 -1.85 -12.19 -5.95
C ALA A 177 -0.39 -12.64 -5.82
N ALA A 178 -0.13 -13.91 -5.53
CA ALA A 178 1.22 -14.47 -5.47
C ALA A 178 1.93 -14.47 -6.85
N LEU A 179 1.19 -14.62 -7.95
CA LEU A 179 1.77 -14.48 -9.29
C LEU A 179 2.14 -13.03 -9.61
N LEU A 180 1.30 -12.08 -9.21
CA LEU A 180 1.53 -10.65 -9.42
C LEU A 180 2.72 -10.10 -8.61
N THR A 181 3.14 -10.77 -7.53
CA THR A 181 4.34 -10.38 -6.77
C THR A 181 5.64 -10.92 -7.33
N LEU A 182 5.60 -11.94 -8.20
CA LEU A 182 6.81 -12.56 -8.74
C LEU A 182 7.82 -11.54 -9.33
N PRO A 183 7.39 -10.47 -10.02
CA PRO A 183 8.34 -9.49 -10.55
C PRO A 183 9.14 -8.75 -9.47
N ILE A 184 8.49 -8.33 -8.38
CA ILE A 184 9.18 -7.59 -7.30
C ILE A 184 10.03 -8.50 -6.44
N THR A 185 9.62 -9.75 -6.23
CA THR A 185 10.40 -10.70 -5.43
C THR A 185 11.73 -11.03 -6.11
N LEU A 186 11.69 -11.30 -7.42
CA LEU A 186 12.89 -11.54 -8.23
C LEU A 186 13.75 -10.28 -8.40
N ALA A 187 13.13 -9.09 -8.32
CA ALA A 187 13.82 -7.81 -8.44
C ALA A 187 14.23 -7.18 -7.11
N SER A 188 14.25 -7.94 -6.01
CA SER A 188 14.62 -7.43 -4.69
C SER A 188 15.85 -8.16 -4.14
N GLY A 189 16.64 -7.45 -3.33
CA GLY A 189 17.82 -8.01 -2.71
C GLY A 189 18.26 -7.25 -1.47
N ALA A 190 19.25 -7.79 -0.78
CA ALA A 190 19.90 -7.13 0.34
C ALA A 190 21.15 -6.38 -0.14
N SER A 191 21.20 -5.07 0.08
CA SER A 191 22.36 -4.23 -0.22
C SER A 191 22.64 -3.31 0.97
N GLY A 192 23.88 -3.30 1.47
CA GLY A 192 24.26 -2.45 2.62
C GLY A 192 23.45 -2.72 3.90
N GLY A 193 22.92 -3.93 4.08
CA GLY A 193 22.04 -4.27 5.20
C GLY A 193 20.56 -3.91 5.00
N LEU A 194 20.19 -3.21 3.91
CA LEU A 194 18.83 -2.76 3.59
C LEU A 194 18.19 -3.66 2.52
N CYS A 195 16.87 -3.84 2.60
CA CYS A 195 16.09 -4.52 1.57
C CYS A 195 15.69 -3.52 0.48
N THR A 196 16.32 -3.58 -0.68
CA THR A 196 16.07 -2.63 -1.78
C THR A 196 15.76 -3.36 -3.09
N PRO A 197 14.94 -2.77 -3.96
CA PRO A 197 14.82 -3.23 -5.34
C PRO A 197 16.18 -3.09 -6.05
N VAL A 198 16.61 -4.16 -6.73
CA VAL A 198 17.85 -4.18 -7.50
C VAL A 198 17.58 -3.57 -8.88
N TYR A 199 18.24 -2.44 -9.17
CA TYR A 199 18.15 -1.76 -10.45
C TYR A 199 19.27 -2.23 -11.38
N SER A 200 18.92 -3.03 -12.39
CA SER A 200 19.81 -3.38 -13.50
C SER A 200 19.04 -3.36 -14.83
N MET A 201 19.74 -3.28 -15.96
CA MET A 201 19.10 -3.31 -17.28
C MET A 201 18.28 -4.58 -17.50
N GLU A 202 18.73 -5.72 -16.99
CA GLU A 202 18.06 -7.02 -17.12
C GLU A 202 16.77 -7.09 -16.30
N LEU A 203 16.71 -6.39 -15.16
CA LEU A 203 15.55 -6.39 -14.27
C LEU A 203 14.54 -5.26 -14.56
N LYS A 204 14.82 -4.37 -15.52
CA LYS A 204 13.92 -3.27 -15.89
C LYS A 204 12.52 -3.76 -16.29
N ALA A 205 12.42 -4.90 -16.98
CA ALA A 205 11.14 -5.49 -17.36
C ALA A 205 10.33 -6.00 -16.15
N LEU A 206 11.00 -6.58 -15.14
CA LEU A 206 10.37 -7.04 -13.90
C LEU A 206 9.84 -5.84 -13.11
N GLN A 207 10.63 -4.78 -12.99
CA GLN A 207 10.22 -3.52 -12.34
C GLN A 207 9.04 -2.87 -13.06
N ALA A 208 9.07 -2.83 -14.40
CA ALA A 208 7.96 -2.34 -15.23
C ALA A 208 6.69 -3.14 -14.98
N THR A 209 6.79 -4.47 -14.97
CA THR A 209 5.66 -5.37 -14.73
C THR A 209 5.09 -5.15 -13.33
N HIS A 210 5.94 -4.97 -12.32
CA HIS A 210 5.51 -4.65 -10.96
C HIS A 210 4.79 -3.30 -10.88
N ALA A 211 5.35 -2.25 -11.48
CA ALA A 211 4.73 -0.93 -11.51
C ALA A 211 3.36 -0.95 -12.20
N VAL A 212 3.25 -1.68 -13.33
CA VAL A 212 1.98 -1.88 -14.04
C VAL A 212 0.99 -2.66 -13.18
N ALA A 213 1.42 -3.70 -12.46
CA ALA A 213 0.56 -4.44 -11.54
C ALA A 213 0.04 -3.55 -10.41
N CYS A 214 0.91 -2.75 -9.77
CA CYS A 214 0.52 -1.78 -8.75
C CYS A 214 -0.48 -0.75 -9.27
N LEU A 215 -0.24 -0.19 -10.46
CA LEU A 215 -1.15 0.76 -11.09
C LEU A 215 -2.50 0.11 -11.45
N ALA A 216 -2.47 -1.10 -12.00
CA ALA A 216 -3.68 -1.83 -12.36
C ALA A 216 -4.54 -2.15 -11.13
N ILE A 217 -3.93 -2.66 -10.06
CA ILE A 217 -4.65 -3.15 -8.88
C ILE A 217 -5.03 -2.02 -7.91
N PHE A 218 -4.16 -1.04 -7.68
CA PHE A 218 -4.41 0.01 -6.69
C PHE A 218 -5.09 1.26 -7.27
N VAL A 219 -5.03 1.47 -8.59
CA VAL A 219 -5.58 2.67 -9.24
C VAL A 219 -6.69 2.30 -10.23
N LEU A 220 -6.40 1.47 -11.23
CA LEU A 220 -7.37 1.18 -12.30
C LEU A 220 -8.54 0.33 -11.82
N LEU A 221 -8.31 -0.67 -10.96
CA LEU A 221 -9.36 -1.52 -10.40
C LEU A 221 -10.41 -0.70 -9.64
N PRO A 222 -10.05 0.12 -8.62
CA PRO A 222 -11.04 0.93 -7.93
C PRO A 222 -11.72 1.93 -8.87
N LEU A 223 -10.98 2.61 -9.75
CA LEU A 223 -11.55 3.58 -10.68
C LEU A 223 -12.51 2.94 -11.69
N GLY A 224 -12.17 1.75 -12.20
CA GLY A 224 -13.01 0.97 -13.09
C GLY A 224 -14.32 0.52 -12.43
N LEU A 225 -14.29 0.17 -11.14
CA LEU A 225 -15.48 -0.20 -10.39
C LEU A 225 -16.38 1.02 -10.08
N PHE A 226 -15.81 2.19 -9.78
CA PHE A 226 -16.57 3.45 -9.70
C PHE A 226 -17.19 3.82 -11.04
N GLY A 227 -16.41 3.72 -12.13
CA GLY A 227 -16.87 3.95 -13.50
C GLY A 227 -18.02 3.01 -13.88
N ALA A 228 -17.88 1.71 -13.58
CA ALA A 228 -18.91 0.71 -13.84
C ALA A 228 -20.20 0.99 -13.04
N LYS A 229 -20.09 1.47 -11.80
CA LYS A 229 -21.25 1.88 -10.99
C LYS A 229 -21.95 3.09 -11.60
N GLY A 230 -21.19 4.10 -12.01
CA GLY A 230 -21.72 5.30 -12.68
C GLY A 230 -22.40 4.96 -14.01
N LEU A 231 -21.74 4.15 -14.83
CA LEU A 231 -22.26 3.72 -16.14
C LEU A 231 -23.54 2.89 -16.00
N LYS A 232 -23.60 1.92 -15.08
CA LYS A 232 -24.82 1.16 -14.83
C LYS A 232 -25.97 2.04 -14.36
N LYS A 233 -25.68 3.02 -13.49
CA LYS A 233 -26.68 3.99 -13.03
C LYS A 233 -27.19 4.87 -14.18
N ALA A 234 -26.29 5.34 -15.05
CA ALA A 234 -26.65 6.15 -16.22
C ALA A 234 -27.47 5.37 -17.25
N LEU A 235 -27.17 4.09 -17.45
CA LEU A 235 -27.89 3.21 -18.38
C LEU A 235 -29.17 2.60 -17.78
N GLY A 236 -29.51 2.90 -16.52
CA GLY A 236 -30.64 2.25 -15.83
C GLY A 236 -30.47 0.74 -15.63
N MET A 237 -29.27 0.20 -15.80
CA MET A 237 -28.98 -1.25 -15.75
C MET A 237 -28.77 -1.73 -14.31
N GLY A 238 -29.87 -1.90 -13.56
CA GLY A 238 -29.91 -2.63 -12.30
C GLY A 238 -28.91 -2.18 -11.21
N PRO A 239 -28.68 -3.01 -10.18
CA PRO A 239 -27.72 -2.68 -9.13
C PRO A 239 -26.27 -2.72 -9.65
N GLY A 240 -25.54 -1.61 -9.45
CA GLY A 240 -24.10 -1.54 -9.69
C GLY A 240 -23.27 -2.27 -8.62
N PRO A 241 -21.93 -2.25 -8.74
CA PRO A 241 -21.03 -2.75 -7.70
C PRO A 241 -21.35 -2.16 -6.32
N TRP A 242 -21.29 -3.00 -5.30
CA TRP A 242 -21.56 -2.59 -3.92
C TRP A 242 -20.35 -1.86 -3.34
N MET A 243 -20.57 -0.61 -2.97
CA MET A 243 -19.56 0.28 -2.38
C MET A 243 -19.92 0.48 -0.92
N ASN A 244 -19.17 -0.15 -0.02
CA ASN A 244 -19.31 -0.05 1.43
C ASN A 244 -18.05 0.58 2.05
N ILE A 245 -18.00 0.69 3.37
CA ILE A 245 -16.89 1.34 4.09
C ILE A 245 -15.53 0.68 3.87
N LEU A 246 -15.48 -0.59 3.47
CA LEU A 246 -14.22 -1.31 3.20
C LEU A 246 -13.46 -0.73 2.00
N TRP A 247 -14.14 0.04 1.14
CA TRP A 247 -13.51 0.76 0.04
C TRP A 247 -12.54 1.84 0.50
N ALA A 248 -12.66 2.32 1.74
CA ALA A 248 -11.68 3.22 2.33
C ALA A 248 -10.26 2.61 2.36
N TRP A 249 -10.14 1.28 2.26
CA TRP A 249 -8.87 0.58 2.08
C TRP A 249 -8.04 1.11 0.91
N PHE A 250 -8.68 1.42 -0.23
CA PHE A 250 -7.96 1.92 -1.41
C PHE A 250 -7.35 3.30 -1.18
N ILE A 251 -7.83 4.09 -0.21
CA ILE A 251 -7.24 5.40 0.12
C ILE A 251 -5.78 5.25 0.57
N PHE A 252 -5.45 4.14 1.25
CA PHE A 252 -4.10 3.89 1.74
C PHE A 252 -3.12 3.49 0.63
N TRP A 253 -3.61 2.76 -0.38
CA TRP A 253 -2.77 2.19 -1.45
C TRP A 253 -2.77 2.99 -2.75
N TRP A 254 -3.80 3.80 -2.98
CA TRP A 254 -3.92 4.59 -4.19
C TRP A 254 -2.74 5.54 -4.40
N PRO A 255 -2.29 6.34 -3.40
CA PRO A 255 -1.14 7.21 -3.56
C PRO A 255 0.12 6.43 -3.94
N HIS A 256 0.32 5.25 -3.32
CA HIS A 256 1.46 4.38 -3.61
C HIS A 256 1.45 3.92 -5.07
N GLY A 257 0.31 3.42 -5.56
CA GLY A 257 0.16 2.98 -6.95
C GLY A 257 0.40 4.09 -7.98
N VAL A 258 -0.08 5.32 -7.69
CA VAL A 258 0.12 6.48 -8.58
C VAL A 258 1.58 6.93 -8.59
N VAL A 259 2.15 7.17 -7.41
CA VAL A 259 3.51 7.72 -7.29
C VAL A 259 4.56 6.72 -7.78
N LEU A 260 4.39 5.42 -7.49
CA LEU A 260 5.27 4.37 -8.03
C LEU A 260 5.21 4.31 -9.56
N GLY A 261 4.02 4.46 -10.15
CA GLY A 261 3.85 4.53 -11.60
C GLY A 261 4.56 5.75 -12.21
N LEU A 262 4.46 6.91 -11.55
CA LEU A 262 5.17 8.13 -11.95
C LEU A 262 6.69 7.97 -11.83
N ASP A 263 7.19 7.47 -10.70
CA ASP A 263 8.61 7.17 -10.50
C ASP A 263 9.16 6.24 -11.59
N PHE A 264 8.41 5.19 -11.94
CA PHE A 264 8.78 4.32 -13.05
C PHE A 264 8.84 5.07 -14.39
N LEU A 265 7.87 5.94 -14.71
CA LEU A 265 7.88 6.74 -15.94
C LEU A 265 9.08 7.69 -16.01
N VAL A 266 9.47 8.27 -14.87
CA VAL A 266 10.63 9.17 -14.77
C VAL A 266 11.93 8.38 -14.94
N ARG A 267 12.11 7.28 -14.19
CA ARG A 267 13.31 6.41 -14.28
C ARG A 267 13.46 5.73 -15.63
N SER A 268 12.35 5.49 -16.33
CA SER A 268 12.35 4.93 -17.69
C SER A 268 12.62 5.96 -18.79
N LYS A 269 12.78 7.25 -18.42
CA LYS A 269 12.94 8.41 -19.33
C LYS A 269 11.72 8.65 -20.24
N LEU A 270 10.54 8.16 -19.86
CA LEU A 270 9.27 8.41 -20.55
C LEU A 270 8.65 9.75 -20.12
N LEU A 271 8.93 10.18 -18.89
CA LEU A 271 8.65 11.53 -18.40
C LEU A 271 9.96 12.18 -17.96
N LEU A 272 10.23 13.39 -18.44
CA LEU A 272 11.39 14.17 -18.02
C LEU A 272 10.97 15.10 -16.88
N LEU A 273 11.56 14.94 -15.69
CA LEU A 273 11.52 15.97 -14.67
C LEU A 273 12.67 16.94 -14.94
N SER A 274 12.32 18.20 -15.22
CA SER A 274 13.28 19.23 -15.62
C SER A 274 14.04 19.87 -14.46
N THR A 275 13.69 19.54 -13.21
CA THR A 275 14.28 20.19 -12.03
C THR A 275 14.59 19.17 -10.92
N CYS A 276 15.65 19.45 -10.16
CA CYS A 276 16.03 18.64 -9.01
C CYS A 276 14.96 18.67 -7.90
N LEU A 277 14.32 19.82 -7.72
CA LEU A 277 13.21 20.00 -6.78
C LEU A 277 12.04 19.05 -7.08
N ALA A 278 11.67 18.89 -8.35
CA ALA A 278 10.61 17.97 -8.74
C ALA A 278 10.97 16.51 -8.42
N GLN A 279 12.24 16.13 -8.59
CA GLN A 279 12.71 14.78 -8.30
C GLN A 279 12.69 14.51 -6.80
N GLN A 280 13.20 15.45 -5.99
CA GLN A 280 13.17 15.36 -4.54
C GLN A 280 11.73 15.31 -3.99
N ALA A 281 10.82 16.09 -4.58
CA ALA A 281 9.40 16.03 -4.22
C ALA A 281 8.78 14.66 -4.56
N LEU A 282 9.15 14.06 -5.70
CA LEU A 282 8.70 12.73 -6.08
C LEU A 282 9.21 11.66 -5.11
N ASP A 283 10.49 11.69 -4.76
CA ASP A 283 11.09 10.75 -3.80
C ASP A 283 10.47 10.89 -2.40
N LEU A 284 10.17 12.12 -1.96
CA LEU A 284 9.45 12.38 -0.72
C LEU A 284 8.01 11.86 -0.77
N LEU A 285 7.30 12.11 -1.87
CA LEU A 285 5.93 11.63 -2.06
C LEU A 285 5.87 10.10 -2.07
N LEU A 286 6.86 9.43 -2.67
CA LEU A 286 6.93 7.97 -2.69
C LEU A 286 7.07 7.42 -1.27
N ASN A 287 7.99 8.00 -0.49
CA ASN A 287 8.18 7.66 0.92
C ASN A 287 6.89 7.86 1.75
N LEU A 288 6.22 9.01 1.60
CA LEU A 288 4.96 9.29 2.31
C LEU A 288 3.84 8.34 1.87
N ALA A 289 3.76 8.02 0.59
CA ALA A 289 2.79 7.09 0.04
C ALA A 289 3.03 5.65 0.55
N GLU A 290 4.29 5.24 0.68
CA GLU A 290 4.67 3.96 1.26
C GLU A 290 4.31 3.89 2.75
N ALA A 291 4.61 4.94 3.52
CA ALA A 291 4.21 5.03 4.93
C ALA A 291 2.68 4.94 5.09
N LEU A 292 1.93 5.65 4.24
CA LEU A 292 0.47 5.58 4.22
C LEU A 292 -0.01 4.17 3.85
N ALA A 293 0.59 3.53 2.86
CA ALA A 293 0.29 2.15 2.50
C ALA A 293 0.55 1.23 3.70
N ILE A 294 1.64 1.40 4.47
CA ILE A 294 1.92 0.61 5.67
C ILE A 294 0.81 0.75 6.72
N LEU A 295 0.24 1.95 6.93
CA LEU A 295 -0.87 2.16 7.89
C LEU A 295 -2.12 1.32 7.59
N HIS A 296 -2.32 0.85 6.35
CA HIS A 296 -3.50 0.06 6.00
C HIS A 296 -3.63 -1.20 6.87
N CYS A 297 -2.52 -1.78 7.37
CA CYS A 297 -2.57 -3.03 8.13
C CYS A 297 -3.21 -2.84 9.52
N VAL A 298 -3.25 -1.61 10.03
CA VAL A 298 -4.00 -1.21 11.23
C VAL A 298 -5.41 -0.76 10.86
N ALA A 299 -5.55 0.02 9.79
CA ALA A 299 -6.84 0.56 9.38
C ALA A 299 -7.82 -0.53 8.93
N THR A 300 -7.34 -1.55 8.20
CA THR A 300 -8.17 -2.64 7.65
C THR A 300 -8.95 -3.39 8.73
N PRO A 301 -8.33 -3.93 9.80
CA PRO A 301 -9.10 -4.60 10.87
C PRO A 301 -10.09 -3.65 11.56
N LEU A 302 -9.78 -2.36 11.69
CA LEU A 302 -10.74 -1.37 12.24
C LEU A 302 -11.94 -1.16 11.30
N LEU A 303 -11.70 -1.05 9.99
CA LEU A 303 -12.75 -0.95 8.97
C LEU A 303 -13.62 -2.21 8.94
N LEU A 304 -13.01 -3.39 9.07
CA LEU A 304 -13.74 -4.67 9.18
C LEU A 304 -14.61 -4.69 10.44
N ALA A 305 -14.07 -4.27 11.59
CA ALA A 305 -14.83 -4.21 12.83
C ALA A 305 -16.03 -3.25 12.73
N LEU A 306 -15.82 -2.08 12.13
CA LEU A 306 -16.87 -1.10 11.89
C LEU A 306 -17.95 -1.62 10.93
N PHE A 307 -17.54 -2.28 9.85
CA PHE A 307 -18.46 -2.91 8.89
C PHE A 307 -19.32 -3.99 9.56
N CYS A 308 -18.70 -4.90 10.31
CA CYS A 308 -19.39 -5.97 11.03
C CYS A 308 -20.34 -5.42 12.10
N HIS A 309 -19.93 -4.39 12.84
CA HIS A 309 -20.78 -3.73 13.83
C HIS A 309 -21.99 -3.04 13.18
N GLN A 310 -21.81 -2.39 12.02
CA GLN A 310 -22.93 -1.82 11.26
C GLN A 310 -23.87 -2.91 10.75
N ALA A 311 -23.35 -3.98 10.16
CA ALA A 311 -24.14 -5.08 9.61
C ALA A 311 -24.94 -5.81 10.70
N THR A 312 -24.32 -6.13 11.83
CA THR A 312 -24.98 -6.80 12.96
C THR A 312 -26.06 -5.91 13.60
N ARG A 313 -25.81 -4.59 13.76
CA ARG A 313 -26.84 -3.65 14.22
C ARG A 313 -28.00 -3.46 13.25
N THR A 314 -27.84 -3.71 11.96
CA THR A 314 -28.98 -3.67 11.02
C THR A 314 -29.77 -4.97 10.99
N LEU A 315 -29.15 -6.10 11.35
CA LEU A 315 -29.79 -7.43 11.39
C LEU A 315 -30.52 -7.69 12.72
N LEU A 316 -30.03 -7.13 13.83
CA LEU A 316 -30.63 -7.33 15.16
C LEU A 316 -32.00 -6.64 15.37
N PRO A 317 -32.31 -5.46 14.81
CA PRO A 317 -33.63 -4.84 14.87
C PRO A 317 -34.69 -5.58 14.05
N SER A 318 -34.27 -6.44 13.11
CA SER A 318 -35.16 -7.19 12.22
C SER A 318 -35.54 -8.59 12.73
N LEU A 319 -35.22 -8.93 13.99
CA LEU A 319 -35.69 -10.16 14.60
C LEU A 319 -36.98 -9.89 15.41
N PRO A 320 -38.17 -10.26 14.92
CA PRO A 320 -39.36 -10.22 15.74
C PRO A 320 -39.40 -11.42 16.70
N LEU A 321 -39.37 -11.11 18.01
CA LEU A 321 -40.17 -11.66 19.12
C LEU A 321 -39.94 -13.12 19.60
N PRO A 322 -40.25 -13.41 20.89
CA PRO A 322 -41.63 -13.72 21.27
C PRO A 322 -42.18 -12.78 22.36
N GLU A 323 -43.30 -12.15 22.06
CA GLU A 323 -44.26 -11.64 23.04
C GLU A 323 -44.83 -12.84 23.82
N GLY A 324 -44.98 -12.66 25.12
CA GLY A 324 -45.98 -13.38 25.88
C GLY A 324 -45.54 -14.74 26.42
N TRP A 325 -44.74 -14.72 27.48
CA TRP A 325 -45.00 -15.64 28.60
C TRP A 325 -46.36 -15.27 29.19
N SER A 326 -47.47 -15.76 28.62
CA SER A 326 -48.76 -15.72 29.31
C SER A 326 -48.80 -16.92 30.26
N SER A 327 -48.52 -16.66 31.53
CA SER A 327 -48.85 -17.56 32.62
C SER A 327 -50.38 -17.76 32.66
N HIS A 328 -50.89 -18.82 32.04
CA HIS A 328 -52.26 -19.27 32.30
C HIS A 328 -52.24 -20.04 33.62
N LEU A 329 -52.61 -19.33 34.68
CA LEU A 329 -52.88 -19.88 36.00
C LEU A 329 -54.36 -20.31 35.99
N ASP A 330 -54.64 -21.53 35.54
CA ASP A 330 -56.01 -22.07 35.59
C ASP A 330 -56.36 -22.39 37.05
N THR A 331 -57.18 -21.51 37.60
CA THR A 331 -57.86 -21.69 38.88
C THR A 331 -59.08 -22.58 38.61
N LEU A 332 -58.94 -23.90 38.79
CA LEU A 332 -60.04 -24.84 38.64
C LEU A 332 -60.90 -24.82 39.93
N GLY A 333 -62.03 -24.12 39.88
CA GLY A 333 -63.02 -24.08 40.94
C GLY A 333 -64.43 -24.47 40.45
N SER A 334 -64.83 -25.70 40.80
CA SER A 334 -66.19 -26.15 41.13
C SER A 334 -67.33 -26.06 40.08
N LYS A 335 -67.83 -27.23 39.63
CA LYS A 335 -69.17 -27.77 39.97
C LYS A 335 -69.52 -29.04 39.17
N SER A 336 -69.63 -30.17 39.89
CA SER A 336 -70.73 -31.15 39.85
C SER A 336 -70.46 -32.22 40.90
#